data_AF-A0A355B435-F1
#
_entry.id   AF-A0A355B435-F1
#
_cell.length_a   1.000
_cell.length_b   1.000
_cell.length_c   1.000
_cell.angle_alpha   90.00
_cell.angle_beta   90.00
_cell.angle_gamma   90.00
#
_symmetry.space_group_name_H-M   'P 1'
#
loop_
_entity.id
_entity.type
_entity.pdbx_description
1 polymer ?
#
loop_
_entity_poly.entity_id
_entity_poly.type
_entity_poly.pdbx_seq_one_letter_code
_entity_poly.pdbx_strand_id
1 'polypeptide(L)'
;MGRFAFWEGFFVPLLSVLLPIPALAWTPLAVIWFGNGDQTVILVTAFASFLPIAMAVWTAGVKTVNPVWIRAAQSMNADKMTIFHTVVLPGSLPMILSGMRIGLARAWRAGVGAESLAGIRWGLSAGIFDAQEYLDTAFMMVAIAVLGIFGYLLEKVLFQPIETRTIIKWGMMEEMGGQDKKV
;
A
#
# COMPACT_ATOMS: atom_id res chain seq x y z
N MET A 1 26.48 -6.23 2.31
CA MET A 1 26.12 -4.80 2.37
C MET A 1 26.79 -4.05 1.23
N GLY A 2 26.21 -3.94 0.02
CA GLY A 2 26.90 -3.15 -1.02
C GLY A 2 26.44 -3.27 -2.47
N ARG A 3 25.51 -4.17 -2.84
CA ARG A 3 25.15 -4.30 -4.27
C ARG A 3 24.10 -3.31 -4.78
N PHE A 4 23.40 -2.60 -3.88
CA PHE A 4 22.33 -1.66 -4.25
C PHE A 4 22.47 -0.25 -3.63
N ALA A 5 23.57 0.09 -2.95
CA ALA A 5 23.71 1.37 -2.26
C ALA A 5 23.57 2.59 -3.20
N PHE A 6 24.03 2.46 -4.45
CA PHE A 6 23.85 3.49 -5.49
C PHE A 6 22.37 3.67 -5.87
N TRP A 7 21.65 2.56 -6.10
CA TRP A 7 20.22 2.57 -6.40
C TRP A 7 19.40 3.04 -5.19
N GLU A 8 19.86 2.72 -3.97
CA GLU A 8 19.26 3.16 -2.71
C GLU A 8 19.33 4.68 -2.56
N GLY A 9 20.49 5.27 -2.85
CA GLY A 9 20.68 6.72 -2.82
C GLY A 9 19.85 7.49 -3.85
N PHE A 10 19.40 6.84 -4.93
CA PHE A 10 18.59 7.49 -5.96
C PHE A 10 17.08 7.27 -5.76
N PHE A 11 16.66 6.01 -5.55
CA PHE A 11 15.24 5.66 -5.48
C PHE A 11 14.61 6.00 -4.12
N VAL A 12 15.34 5.88 -3.00
CA VAL A 12 14.76 6.16 -1.68
C VAL A 12 14.40 7.64 -1.54
N PRO A 13 15.27 8.62 -1.87
CA PRO A 13 14.89 10.04 -1.79
C PRO A 13 13.77 10.39 -2.78
N LEU A 14 13.80 9.82 -3.99
CA LEU A 14 12.76 10.04 -4.99
C LEU A 14 11.39 9.57 -4.48
N LEU A 15 11.31 8.35 -3.93
CA LEU A 15 10.10 7.83 -3.32
C LEU A 15 9.67 8.66 -2.10
N SER A 16 10.61 9.12 -1.27
CA SER A 16 10.31 9.97 -0.12
C SER A 16 9.73 11.33 -0.51
N VAL A 17 10.08 11.88 -1.68
CA VAL A 17 9.51 13.13 -2.21
C VAL A 17 8.17 12.89 -2.91
N LEU A 18 8.00 11.74 -3.59
CA LEU A 18 6.77 11.41 -4.31
C LEU A 18 5.66 10.91 -3.37
N LEU A 19 5.99 10.22 -2.29
CA LEU A 19 5.01 9.63 -1.36
C LEU A 19 4.06 10.65 -0.69
N PRO A 20 4.52 11.85 -0.28
CA PRO A 20 3.67 12.91 0.26
C PRO A 20 2.72 13.53 -0.77
N ILE A 21 3.06 13.48 -2.05
CA ILE A 21 2.22 14.03 -3.11
C ILE A 21 0.97 13.15 -3.22
N PRO A 22 -0.24 13.69 -3.02
CA PRO A 22 -1.47 12.93 -3.17
C PRO A 22 -1.55 12.35 -4.58
N ALA A 23 -1.91 11.07 -4.71
CA ALA A 23 -2.08 10.46 -6.04
C ALA A 23 -3.12 11.22 -6.89
N LEU A 24 -4.12 11.84 -6.24
CA LEU A 24 -5.14 12.68 -6.88
C LEU A 24 -4.58 13.89 -7.61
N ALA A 25 -3.42 14.42 -7.19
CA ALA A 25 -2.76 15.54 -7.87
C ALA A 25 -2.30 15.15 -9.28
N TRP A 26 -2.13 13.86 -9.54
CA TRP A 26 -1.74 13.33 -10.86
C TRP A 26 -2.95 13.10 -11.78
N THR A 27 -4.18 13.12 -11.26
CA THR A 27 -5.38 12.82 -12.06
C THR A 27 -5.56 13.76 -13.25
N PRO A 28 -5.48 15.11 -13.10
CA PRO A 28 -5.68 16.01 -14.25
C PRO A 28 -4.67 15.77 -15.37
N LEU A 29 -3.43 15.47 -15.00
CA LEU A 29 -2.36 15.17 -15.94
C LEU A 29 -2.59 13.82 -16.62
N ALA A 30 -3.08 12.81 -15.90
CA ALA A 30 -3.47 11.53 -16.48
C ALA A 30 -4.66 11.68 -17.44
N VAL A 31 -5.64 12.54 -17.14
CA VAL A 31 -6.74 12.88 -18.04
C VAL A 31 -6.23 13.52 -19.34
N ILE A 32 -5.24 14.43 -19.27
CA ILE A 32 -4.67 15.06 -20.46
C ILE A 32 -3.94 14.04 -21.35
N TRP A 33 -3.27 13.06 -20.76
CA TRP A 33 -2.49 12.07 -21.52
C TRP A 33 -3.32 10.90 -22.05
N PHE A 34 -4.26 10.38 -21.25
CA PHE A 34 -5.00 9.15 -21.56
C PHE A 34 -6.48 9.41 -21.89
N GLY A 35 -6.94 10.65 -21.73
CA GLY A 35 -8.34 11.02 -21.90
C GLY A 35 -9.20 10.76 -20.67
N ASN A 36 -10.50 11.05 -20.80
CA ASN A 36 -11.50 10.70 -19.79
C ASN A 36 -11.87 9.23 -19.92
N GLY A 37 -12.10 8.57 -18.78
CA GLY A 37 -12.54 7.18 -18.74
C GLY A 37 -11.81 6.33 -17.70
N ASP A 38 -12.18 5.05 -17.68
CA ASP A 38 -11.78 4.10 -16.64
C ASP A 38 -10.28 3.87 -16.62
N GLN A 39 -9.64 3.93 -17.79
CA GLN A 39 -8.21 3.76 -17.92
C GLN A 39 -7.44 4.77 -17.07
N THR A 40 -7.91 6.02 -17.02
CA THR A 40 -7.29 7.07 -16.21
C THR A 40 -7.45 6.78 -14.72
N VAL A 41 -8.62 6.33 -14.28
CA VAL A 41 -8.85 5.94 -12.88
C VAL A 41 -8.00 4.75 -12.48
N ILE A 42 -7.91 3.73 -13.33
CA ILE A 42 -7.10 2.54 -13.09
C ILE A 42 -5.62 2.93 -12.96
N LEU A 43 -5.10 3.77 -13.86
CA LEU A 43 -3.70 4.21 -13.84
C LEU A 43 -3.35 5.01 -12.58
N VAL A 44 -4.20 5.98 -12.20
CA VAL A 44 -3.99 6.78 -10.98
C VAL A 44 -4.07 5.91 -9.73
N THR A 45 -5.03 4.97 -9.69
CA THR A 45 -5.20 4.02 -8.58
C THR A 45 -4.01 3.07 -8.46
N ALA A 46 -3.53 2.55 -9.60
CA ALA A 46 -2.34 1.72 -9.66
C ALA A 46 -1.11 2.49 -9.19
N PHE A 47 -0.93 3.73 -9.65
CA PHE A 47 0.16 4.60 -9.20
C PHE A 47 0.10 4.87 -7.68
N ALA A 48 -1.09 5.10 -7.13
CA ALA A 48 -1.32 5.33 -5.71
C ALA A 48 -0.91 4.16 -4.80
N SER A 49 -1.13 2.93 -5.25
CA SER A 49 -0.74 1.71 -4.53
C SER A 49 0.70 1.30 -4.80
N PHE A 50 1.23 1.58 -6.00
CA PHE A 50 2.57 1.16 -6.39
C PHE A 50 3.66 1.77 -5.50
N LEU A 51 3.62 3.09 -5.25
CA LEU A 51 4.65 3.78 -4.45
C LEU A 51 4.87 3.19 -3.04
N PRO A 52 3.84 3.01 -2.19
CA PRO A 52 4.03 2.42 -0.86
C PRO A 52 4.44 0.94 -0.92
N ILE A 53 3.96 0.18 -1.91
CA ILE A 53 4.35 -1.23 -2.10
C ILE A 53 5.83 -1.32 -2.47
N ALA A 54 6.26 -0.52 -3.44
CA ALA A 54 7.65 -0.46 -3.87
C ALA A 54 8.58 -0.10 -2.70
N MET A 55 8.19 0.89 -1.89
CA MET A 55 8.95 1.26 -0.69
C MET A 55 9.00 0.14 0.35
N ALA A 56 7.88 -0.55 0.58
CA ALA A 56 7.85 -1.67 1.52
C ALA A 56 8.72 -2.85 1.04
N VAL A 57 8.66 -3.21 -0.24
CA VAL A 57 9.53 -4.24 -0.83
C VAL A 57 11.00 -3.84 -0.71
N TRP A 58 11.32 -2.59 -1.00
CA TRP A 58 12.68 -2.07 -0.90
C TRP A 58 13.21 -2.19 0.54
N THR A 59 12.48 -1.64 1.50
CA THR A 59 12.87 -1.67 2.90
C THR A 59 12.89 -3.08 3.47
N ALA A 60 11.99 -3.95 3.00
CA ALA A 60 11.89 -5.34 3.46
C ALA A 60 13.09 -6.19 2.98
N GLY A 61 13.60 -5.92 1.78
CA GLY A 61 14.76 -6.59 1.23
C GLY A 61 16.09 -6.11 1.85
N VAL A 62 16.16 -4.86 2.31
CA VAL A 62 17.43 -4.25 2.76
C VAL A 62 17.62 -4.32 4.29
N LYS A 63 16.55 -4.24 5.10
CA LYS A 63 16.69 -3.92 6.53
C LYS A 63 16.08 -4.91 7.53
N THR A 64 15.14 -5.77 7.11
CA THR A 64 14.38 -6.60 8.06
C THR A 64 14.98 -7.97 8.37
N VAL A 65 15.81 -8.52 7.48
CA VAL A 65 16.36 -9.87 7.70
C VAL A 65 17.50 -9.79 8.69
N ASN A 66 17.38 -10.49 9.82
CA ASN A 66 18.42 -10.52 10.84
C ASN A 66 19.75 -10.98 10.19
N PRO A 67 20.83 -10.17 10.25
CA PRO A 67 22.11 -10.51 9.66
C PRO A 67 22.71 -11.80 10.25
N VAL A 68 22.25 -12.25 11.42
CA VAL A 68 22.61 -13.56 12.01
C VAL A 68 22.09 -14.72 11.17
N TRP A 69 20.86 -14.67 10.65
CA TRP A 69 20.31 -15.75 9.81
C TRP A 69 21.06 -15.88 8.48
N ILE A 70 21.43 -14.74 7.88
CA ILE A 70 22.22 -14.70 6.66
C ILE A 70 23.62 -15.28 6.91
N ARG A 71 24.28 -14.88 8.00
CA ARG A 71 25.60 -15.40 8.38
C ARG A 71 25.57 -16.91 8.68
N ALA A 72 24.54 -17.39 9.36
CA ALA A 72 24.35 -18.82 9.63
C ALA A 72 24.20 -19.64 8.35
N ALA A 73 23.39 -19.18 7.39
CA ALA A 73 23.25 -19.84 6.09
C ALA A 73 24.55 -19.83 5.28
N GLN A 74 25.33 -18.74 5.35
CA GLN A 74 26.65 -18.66 4.73
C GLN A 74 27.65 -19.64 5.36
N SER A 75 27.61 -19.84 6.68
CA SER A 75 28.45 -20.83 7.36
C SER A 75 28.11 -22.28 6.97
N MET A 76 26.89 -22.53 6.49
CA MET A 76 26.48 -23.83 5.93
C MET A 76 26.80 -23.96 4.43
N ASN A 77 27.58 -23.03 3.87
CA ASN A 77 27.95 -22.97 2.46
C ASN A 77 26.75 -22.91 1.50
N ALA A 78 25.64 -22.32 1.94
CA ALA A 78 24.46 -22.12 1.10
C ALA A 78 24.74 -21.12 -0.03
N ASP A 79 24.24 -21.40 -1.23
CA ASP A 79 24.40 -20.52 -2.37
C ASP A 79 23.51 -19.26 -2.24
N LYS A 80 23.79 -18.23 -3.06
CA LYS A 80 23.08 -16.94 -2.99
C LYS A 80 21.58 -17.07 -3.32
N MET A 81 21.17 -18.02 -4.16
CA MET A 81 19.75 -18.21 -4.47
C MET A 81 19.03 -18.96 -3.35
N THR A 82 19.65 -19.95 -2.72
CA THR A 82 19.09 -20.60 -1.52
C THR A 82 18.94 -19.59 -0.39
N ILE A 83 19.94 -18.74 -0.13
CA ILE A 83 19.81 -17.69 0.89
C ILE A 83 18.64 -16.73 0.57
N PHE A 84 18.46 -16.36 -0.71
CA PHE A 84 17.36 -15.50 -1.11
C PHE A 84 15.99 -16.14 -0.87
N HIS A 85 15.76 -17.36 -1.34
CA HIS A 85 14.45 -18.03 -1.22
C HIS A 85 14.15 -18.55 0.19
N THR A 86 15.15 -19.00 0.94
CA THR A 86 14.95 -19.69 2.23
C THR A 86 15.04 -18.73 3.42
N VAL A 87 15.76 -17.62 3.31
CA VAL A 87 15.98 -16.69 4.44
C VAL A 87 15.40 -15.32 4.14
N VAL A 88 15.76 -14.72 3.00
CA VAL A 88 15.41 -13.32 2.72
C VAL A 88 13.94 -13.16 2.34
N LEU A 89 13.44 -13.97 1.41
CA LEU A 89 12.06 -13.92 0.95
C LEU A 89 11.08 -14.15 2.11
N PRO A 90 11.16 -15.24 2.90
CA PRO A 90 10.28 -15.40 4.05
C PRO A 90 10.50 -14.30 5.09
N GLY A 91 11.74 -13.95 5.46
CA GLY A 91 11.99 -12.89 6.45
C GLY A 91 11.45 -11.51 6.06
N SER A 92 11.26 -11.24 4.77
CA SER A 92 10.76 -9.96 4.24
C SER A 92 9.24 -9.96 3.96
N LEU A 93 8.60 -11.14 3.84
CA LEU A 93 7.18 -11.27 3.53
C LEU A 93 6.25 -10.45 4.46
N PRO A 94 6.41 -10.46 5.80
CA PRO A 94 5.52 -9.69 6.68
C PRO A 94 5.53 -8.19 6.39
N MET A 95 6.69 -7.65 6.05
CA MET A 95 6.86 -6.23 5.77
C MET A 95 6.34 -5.86 4.37
N ILE A 96 6.52 -6.75 3.37
CA ILE A 96 5.89 -6.61 2.06
C ILE A 96 4.36 -6.62 2.19
N LEU A 97 3.81 -7.55 2.98
CA LEU A 97 2.36 -7.65 3.25
C LEU A 97 1.82 -6.40 3.94
N SER A 98 2.56 -5.85 4.92
CA SER A 98 2.23 -4.57 5.55
C SER A 98 2.21 -3.41 4.54
N GLY A 99 3.20 -3.36 3.65
CA GLY A 99 3.26 -2.40 2.55
C GLY A 99 2.08 -2.49 1.57
N MET A 100 1.73 -3.72 1.18
CA MET A 100 0.56 -3.98 0.33
C MET A 100 -0.73 -3.52 0.98
N ARG A 101 -0.89 -3.70 2.30
CA ARG A 101 -2.01 -3.12 3.04
C ARG A 101 -2.05 -1.60 2.90
N ILE A 102 -0.95 -0.91 3.17
CA ILE A 102 -0.92 0.56 3.06
C ILE A 102 -1.20 1.00 1.61
N GLY A 103 -0.68 0.27 0.63
CA GLY A 103 -0.91 0.51 -0.79
C GLY A 103 -2.36 0.35 -1.21
N LEU A 104 -3.02 -0.73 -0.79
CA LEU A 104 -4.44 -0.98 -1.09
C LEU A 104 -5.35 0.09 -0.47
N ALA A 105 -5.10 0.48 0.79
CA ALA A 105 -5.86 1.54 1.45
C ALA A 105 -5.67 2.92 0.79
N ARG A 106 -4.50 3.17 0.19
CA ARG A 106 -4.23 4.36 -0.62
C ARG A 106 -4.90 4.27 -1.99
N ALA A 107 -4.83 3.12 -2.66
CA ALA A 107 -5.50 2.88 -3.93
C ALA A 107 -7.02 3.09 -3.81
N TRP A 108 -7.67 2.54 -2.79
CA TRP A 108 -9.11 2.74 -2.59
C TRP A 108 -9.48 4.23 -2.56
N ARG A 109 -8.82 5.01 -1.69
CA ARG A 109 -9.09 6.45 -1.57
C ARG A 109 -8.75 7.23 -2.85
N ALA A 110 -7.66 6.86 -3.50
CA ALA A 110 -7.25 7.49 -4.75
C ALA A 110 -8.22 7.16 -5.90
N GLY A 111 -8.72 5.92 -5.98
CA GLY A 111 -9.68 5.49 -6.99
C GLY A 111 -11.01 6.23 -6.88
N VAL A 112 -11.55 6.35 -5.67
CA VAL A 112 -12.78 7.12 -5.41
C VAL A 112 -12.61 8.58 -5.84
N GLY A 113 -11.50 9.25 -5.47
CA GLY A 113 -11.30 10.63 -5.93
C GLY A 113 -10.93 10.74 -7.41
N ALA A 114 -10.28 9.73 -8.00
CA ALA A 114 -9.94 9.71 -9.41
C ALA A 114 -11.19 9.56 -10.28
N GLU A 115 -12.15 8.71 -9.91
CA GLU A 115 -13.46 8.59 -10.58
C GLU A 115 -14.16 9.95 -10.70
N SER A 116 -14.14 10.74 -9.62
CA SER A 116 -14.75 12.07 -9.58
C SER A 116 -14.06 13.07 -10.51
N LEU A 117 -12.74 12.95 -10.69
CA LEU A 117 -11.93 13.89 -11.46
C LEU A 117 -11.69 13.45 -12.91
N ALA A 118 -11.84 12.16 -13.22
CA ALA A 118 -11.57 11.58 -14.54
C ALA A 118 -12.75 11.72 -15.52
N GLY A 119 -13.82 12.43 -15.11
CA GLY A 119 -14.97 12.72 -15.97
C GLY A 119 -15.78 11.49 -16.37
N ILE A 120 -15.73 10.42 -15.57
CA ILE A 120 -16.50 9.21 -15.83
C ILE A 120 -17.94 9.46 -15.41
N ARG A 121 -18.90 9.13 -16.29
CA ARG A 121 -20.34 9.29 -16.03
C ARG A 121 -20.95 8.21 -15.14
N TRP A 122 -20.13 7.29 -14.67
CA TRP A 122 -20.52 6.16 -13.87
C TRP A 122 -19.47 5.94 -12.79
N GLY A 123 -19.94 5.57 -11.61
CA GLY A 123 -19.12 5.53 -10.41
C GLY A 123 -19.88 6.09 -9.23
N LEU A 124 -19.68 5.50 -8.06
CA LEU A 124 -20.40 5.91 -6.86
C LEU A 124 -19.98 7.32 -6.43
N SER A 125 -18.71 7.65 -6.62
CA SER A 125 -18.18 8.99 -6.35
C SER A 125 -18.60 10.02 -7.40
N ALA A 126 -18.63 9.65 -8.69
CA ALA A 126 -19.14 10.51 -9.76
C ALA A 126 -20.61 10.90 -9.49
N GLY A 127 -21.45 9.95 -9.06
CA GLY A 127 -22.84 10.22 -8.70
C GLY A 127 -23.02 11.22 -7.55
N ILE A 128 -22.05 11.35 -6.65
CA ILE A 128 -22.08 12.37 -5.58
C ILE A 128 -21.89 13.76 -6.16
N PHE A 129 -20.94 13.92 -7.08
CA PHE A 129 -20.69 15.21 -7.73
C PHE A 129 -21.80 15.58 -8.70
N ASP A 130 -22.40 14.60 -9.39
CA ASP A 130 -23.60 14.83 -10.19
C ASP A 130 -24.78 15.30 -9.31
N ALA A 131 -25.02 14.65 -8.17
CA ALA A 131 -26.07 15.07 -7.23
C ALA A 131 -25.77 16.43 -6.60
N GLN A 132 -24.49 16.79 -6.43
CA GLN A 132 -24.09 18.13 -6.01
C GLN A 132 -24.49 19.20 -7.03
N GLU A 133 -24.37 18.92 -8.33
CA GLU A 133 -24.79 19.85 -9.40
C GLU A 133 -26.30 20.10 -9.37
N TYR A 134 -27.10 19.06 -9.09
CA TYR A 134 -28.56 19.16 -8.97
C TYR A 134 -29.06 19.54 -7.56
N LEU A 135 -28.14 19.77 -6.61
CA LEU A 135 -28.45 20.03 -5.20
C LEU A 135 -29.34 18.95 -4.55
N ASP A 136 -29.30 17.72 -5.06
CA ASP A 136 -30.00 16.57 -4.49
C ASP A 136 -29.24 16.04 -3.27
N THR A 137 -29.41 16.74 -2.16
CA THR A 137 -28.80 16.37 -0.88
C THR A 137 -29.24 15.02 -0.35
N ALA A 138 -30.45 14.55 -0.70
CA ALA A 138 -30.96 13.26 -0.26
C ALA A 138 -30.16 12.13 -0.92
N PHE A 139 -29.99 12.18 -2.24
CA PHE A 139 -29.15 11.23 -2.95
C PHE A 139 -27.69 11.32 -2.50
N MET A 140 -27.16 12.55 -2.35
CA MET A 140 -25.78 12.77 -1.95
C MET A 140 -25.46 12.11 -0.60
N MET A 141 -26.34 12.24 0.40
CA MET A 141 -26.15 11.59 1.70
C MET A 141 -26.20 10.06 1.61
N VAL A 142 -27.11 9.49 0.81
CA VAL A 142 -27.18 8.04 0.59
C VAL A 142 -25.90 7.54 -0.08
N ALA A 143 -25.43 8.22 -1.13
CA ALA A 143 -24.22 7.84 -1.84
C ALA A 143 -22.96 7.92 -0.95
N ILE A 144 -22.84 8.97 -0.11
CA ILE A 144 -21.77 9.10 0.89
C ILE A 144 -21.85 7.96 1.92
N ALA A 145 -23.04 7.62 2.42
CA ALA A 145 -23.22 6.51 3.35
C ALA A 145 -22.82 5.17 2.73
N VAL A 146 -23.21 4.91 1.48
CA VAL A 146 -22.83 3.70 0.74
C VAL A 146 -21.31 3.66 0.53
N LEU A 147 -20.65 4.76 0.14
CA LEU A 147 -19.19 4.83 0.04
C LEU A 147 -18.51 4.51 1.38
N GLY A 148 -19.03 5.06 2.48
CA GLY A 148 -18.51 4.80 3.83
C GLY A 148 -18.64 3.33 4.23
N ILE A 149 -19.80 2.72 3.95
CA ILE A 149 -20.04 1.29 4.20
C ILE A 149 -19.10 0.43 3.35
N PHE A 150 -18.94 0.73 2.06
CA PHE A 150 -18.02 0.00 1.19
C PHE A 150 -16.58 0.13 1.66
N GLY A 151 -16.13 1.34 2.02
CA GLY A 151 -14.80 1.56 2.58
C GLY A 151 -14.58 0.79 3.88
N TYR A 152 -15.57 0.78 4.78
CA TYR A 152 -15.51 0.02 6.04
C TYR A 152 -15.50 -1.50 5.79
N LEU A 153 -16.32 -1.99 4.87
CA LEU A 153 -16.35 -3.40 4.49
C LEU A 153 -15.03 -3.82 3.85
N LEU A 154 -14.44 -2.99 2.98
CA LEU A 154 -13.10 -3.23 2.45
C LEU A 154 -12.10 -3.35 3.61
N GLU A 155 -12.05 -2.38 4.51
CA GLU A 155 -11.16 -2.40 5.69
C GLU A 155 -11.34 -3.68 6.52
N LYS A 156 -12.58 -4.04 6.84
CA LYS A 156 -12.87 -5.16 7.74
C LYS A 156 -12.75 -6.54 7.08
N VAL A 157 -13.15 -6.68 5.82
CA VAL A 157 -13.21 -7.97 5.12
C VAL A 157 -11.88 -8.30 4.44
N LEU A 158 -11.13 -7.30 3.96
CA LEU A 158 -9.83 -7.53 3.34
C LEU A 158 -8.69 -7.29 4.33
N PHE A 159 -8.69 -6.21 5.10
CA PHE A 159 -7.50 -5.83 5.87
C PHE A 159 -7.38 -6.53 7.22
N GLN A 160 -8.47 -6.66 8.00
CA GLN A 160 -8.42 -7.39 9.27
C GLN A 160 -8.02 -8.87 9.15
N PRO A 161 -8.55 -9.68 8.21
CA PRO A 161 -8.13 -11.08 8.12
C PRO A 161 -6.70 -11.23 7.58
N ILE A 162 -6.22 -10.31 6.74
CA ILE A 162 -4.80 -10.27 6.34
C ILE A 162 -3.92 -9.93 7.54
N GLU A 163 -4.33 -8.96 8.37
CA GLU A 163 -3.63 -8.55 9.59
C GLU A 163 -3.55 -9.70 10.61
N THR A 164 -4.69 -10.28 10.97
CA THR A 164 -4.79 -11.35 11.96
C THR A 164 -4.08 -12.62 11.51
N ARG A 165 -4.17 -13.01 10.23
CA ARG A 165 -3.51 -14.24 9.75
C ARG A 165 -2.01 -14.08 9.53
N THR A 166 -1.54 -12.87 9.22
CA THR A 166 -0.12 -12.63 8.91
C THR A 166 0.69 -12.27 10.15
N ILE A 167 0.19 -11.37 11.00
CA ILE A 167 0.90 -10.92 12.21
C ILE A 167 0.98 -12.03 13.26
N ILE A 168 -0.10 -12.82 13.43
CA ILE A 168 -0.14 -13.92 14.42
C ILE A 168 0.71 -15.11 13.97
N LYS A 169 0.79 -15.40 12.67
CA LYS A 169 1.57 -16.54 12.17
C LYS A 169 3.09 -16.27 12.13
N TRP A 170 3.50 -15.00 12.09
CA TRP A 170 4.91 -14.60 11.91
C TRP A 170 5.47 -13.77 13.08
N GLY A 171 4.73 -13.69 14.20
CA GLY A 171 5.29 -13.35 15.52
C GLY A 171 5.70 -11.89 15.71
N MET A 172 4.96 -10.91 15.19
CA MET A 172 5.17 -9.49 15.55
C MET A 172 4.35 -9.05 16.78
N MET A 173 4.15 -9.94 17.76
CA MET A 173 3.53 -9.64 19.06
C MET A 173 4.26 -10.40 20.19
N GLU A 174 5.52 -10.05 20.42
CA GLU A 174 6.24 -10.20 21.69
C GLU A 174 7.37 -9.17 21.56
N GLU A 175 7.27 -7.95 22.10
CA GLU A 175 7.58 -7.62 23.49
C GLU A 175 7.00 -6.23 23.87
N MET A 176 5.70 -6.14 24.18
CA MET A 176 5.15 -4.95 24.88
C MET A 176 4.29 -5.36 26.08
N GLY A 177 4.76 -6.35 26.85
CA GLY A 177 4.05 -6.84 28.05
C GLY A 177 4.94 -7.44 29.12
N GLY A 178 6.22 -7.05 29.18
CA GLY A 178 7.23 -7.68 30.02
C GLY A 178 8.05 -6.72 30.88
N GLN A 179 7.46 -5.64 31.40
CA GLN A 179 8.04 -4.91 32.53
C GLN A 179 6.93 -4.44 33.48
N ASP A 180 6.32 -5.41 34.17
CA ASP A 180 5.87 -5.16 35.53
C ASP A 180 6.24 -6.37 36.42
N LYS A 181 6.91 -6.03 37.53
CA LYS A 181 7.25 -6.83 38.73
C LYS A 181 8.64 -7.50 38.86
N LYS A 182 9.24 -7.14 40.00
CA LYS A 182 10.38 -7.69 40.79
C LYS A 182 11.71 -7.01 40.43
N VAL A 183 12.36 -6.20 41.29
CA VAL A 183 12.53 -6.25 42.76
C VAL A 183 12.52 -4.84 43.34
#